data_AF-A0A845Z7Z9-F1
#
_entry.id   AF-A0A845Z7Z9-F1
#
_cell.length_a   1.000
_cell.length_b   1.000
_cell.length_c   1.000
_cell.angle_alpha   90.00
_cell.angle_beta   90.00
_cell.angle_gamma   90.00
#
_symmetry.space_group_name_H-M   'P 1'
#
loop_
_entity.id
_entity.type
_entity.pdbx_description
1 polymer ?
#
loop_
_entity_poly.entity_id
_entity_poly.type
_entity_poly.pdbx_seq_one_letter_code
_entity_poly.pdbx_strand_id
1 'polypeptide(L)'
;MQITKLHLEFISEIADGLFPTENGNPTVQGEFFKLRYHPDKYGLENKNSNDNGEAEKTSICIILKNQGWGDLTKTIQRISGKVRDCLLTEYSEEIMADIGEEKVNFIKSPGRGNDFWKNLYQWLWDYQFPRWVEVNFLPCLEKQADKNRDWINFADDMAEIDKLHIPEVADNEPLKLSLEKPYWAFINLPESDGYLLLLNQGIVSRCVVCPSQAFAVDYELEKIRLLPQKESLTYELGCRFTFNEVGVEKFVAIALAKPLDLVWLKPNEEEIAPDLNPERMQDLWQELEKQDNWRVYAQEVEVVG
;
A
#
# COMPACT_ATOMS: atom_id res chain seq x y z
N MET A 1 3.64 6.64 15.69
CA MET A 1 3.49 5.97 14.40
C MET A 1 4.89 5.66 13.88
N GLN A 2 5.17 4.40 13.53
CA GLN A 2 6.43 4.06 12.86
C GLN A 2 6.33 4.51 11.41
N ILE A 3 7.28 5.29 10.92
CA ILE A 3 7.29 5.73 9.53
C ILE A 3 7.78 4.58 8.65
N THR A 4 7.01 4.31 7.60
CA THR A 4 7.35 3.34 6.55
C THR A 4 7.64 4.03 5.24
N LYS A 5 8.19 3.28 4.28
CA LYS A 5 8.38 3.72 2.90
C LYS A 5 7.06 4.17 2.24
N LEU A 6 5.92 3.52 2.54
CA LEU A 6 4.61 3.98 2.04
C LEU A 6 4.27 5.40 2.49
N HIS A 7 4.56 5.77 3.74
CA HIS A 7 4.31 7.13 4.22
C HIS A 7 5.16 8.16 3.44
N LEU A 8 6.41 7.80 3.12
CA LEU A 8 7.32 8.66 2.38
C LEU A 8 6.93 8.78 0.89
N GLU A 9 6.54 7.66 0.27
CA GLU A 9 6.02 7.63 -1.10
C GLU A 9 4.74 8.45 -1.22
N PHE A 10 3.78 8.25 -0.32
CA PHE A 10 2.54 9.02 -0.26
C PHE A 10 2.79 10.53 -0.20
N ILE A 11 3.58 10.99 0.78
CA ILE A 11 3.88 12.42 0.92
C ILE A 11 4.61 12.97 -0.30
N SER A 12 5.48 12.17 -0.91
CA SER A 12 6.21 12.58 -2.11
C SER A 12 5.27 12.72 -3.30
N GLU A 13 4.38 11.75 -3.52
CA GLU A 13 3.43 11.75 -4.63
C GLU A 13 2.44 12.92 -4.55
N ILE A 14 1.87 13.17 -3.37
CA ILE A 14 0.98 14.33 -3.16
C ILE A 14 1.74 15.64 -3.42
N ALA A 15 2.99 15.75 -2.93
CA ALA A 15 3.79 16.95 -3.14
C ALA A 15 4.13 17.17 -4.62
N ASP A 16 4.50 16.11 -5.33
CA ASP A 16 4.91 16.17 -6.73
C ASP A 16 3.69 16.44 -7.65
N GLY A 17 2.50 15.96 -7.27
CA GLY A 17 1.24 16.30 -7.95
C GLY A 17 0.81 17.75 -7.74
N LEU A 18 0.86 18.26 -6.50
CA LEU A 18 0.46 19.64 -6.18
C LEU A 18 1.50 20.70 -6.57
N PHE A 19 2.78 20.35 -6.53
CA PHE A 19 3.91 21.26 -6.71
C PHE A 19 4.96 20.68 -7.66
N PRO A 20 4.62 20.49 -8.95
CA PRO A 20 5.51 19.85 -9.91
C PRO A 20 6.83 20.60 -10.05
N THR A 21 7.90 19.86 -10.34
CA THR A 21 9.24 20.42 -10.47
C THR A 21 9.34 21.44 -11.62
N GLU A 22 10.04 22.55 -11.39
CA GLU A 22 10.33 23.55 -12.42
C GLU A 22 11.73 23.29 -13.00
N ASN A 23 11.81 22.94 -14.29
CA ASN A 23 13.05 22.56 -14.97
C ASN A 23 13.82 21.41 -14.26
N GLY A 24 13.10 20.46 -13.68
CA GLY A 24 13.67 19.34 -12.92
C GLY A 24 14.12 19.68 -11.51
N ASN A 25 13.90 20.91 -11.03
CA ASN A 25 14.20 21.30 -9.65
C ASN A 25 12.93 21.27 -8.79
N PRO A 26 13.01 20.80 -7.53
CA PRO A 26 11.90 20.88 -6.59
C PRO A 26 11.51 22.34 -6.35
N THR A 27 10.31 22.56 -5.83
CA THR A 27 9.84 23.90 -5.42
C THR A 27 9.91 24.03 -3.90
N VAL A 28 10.08 25.27 -3.38
CA VAL A 28 10.09 25.49 -1.93
C VAL A 28 8.75 25.11 -1.27
N GLN A 29 7.64 25.20 -2.00
CA GLN A 29 6.32 24.77 -1.55
C GLN A 29 6.25 23.25 -1.42
N GLY A 30 6.76 22.51 -2.41
CA GLY A 30 6.85 21.05 -2.35
C GLY A 30 7.70 20.57 -1.18
N GLU A 31 8.90 21.14 -1.01
CA GLU A 31 9.77 20.82 0.12
C GLU A 31 9.14 21.22 1.46
N PHE A 32 8.49 22.39 1.54
CA PHE A 32 7.75 22.78 2.73
C PHE A 32 6.64 21.77 3.06
N PHE A 33 5.85 21.34 2.07
CA PHE A 33 4.80 20.35 2.26
C PHE A 33 5.39 19.03 2.79
N LYS A 34 6.42 18.51 2.11
CA LYS A 34 7.12 17.27 2.51
C LYS A 34 7.64 17.35 3.94
N LEU A 35 8.09 18.52 4.41
CA LEU A 35 8.55 18.72 5.79
C LEU A 35 7.40 18.90 6.79
N ARG A 36 6.40 19.73 6.48
CA ARG A 36 5.31 20.11 7.39
C ARG A 36 4.35 18.95 7.65
N TYR A 37 4.11 18.13 6.64
CA TYR A 37 3.18 17.01 6.73
C TYR A 37 3.87 15.68 7.01
N HIS A 38 5.19 15.66 7.18
CA HIS A 38 5.93 14.46 7.58
C HIS A 38 5.57 14.04 9.02
N PRO A 39 5.36 12.74 9.30
CA PRO A 39 4.95 12.30 10.63
C PRO A 39 5.93 12.65 11.76
N ASP A 40 7.23 12.45 11.53
CA ASP A 40 8.27 12.77 12.53
C ASP A 40 8.46 14.26 12.78
N LYS A 41 7.89 15.12 11.91
CA LYS A 41 8.09 16.57 11.95
C LYS A 41 6.84 17.30 12.41
N TYR A 42 5.79 16.58 12.82
CA TYR A 42 4.54 17.15 13.31
C TYR A 42 4.76 18.21 14.40
N GLY A 43 5.68 17.95 15.34
CA GLY A 43 5.97 18.86 16.45
C GLY A 43 6.81 20.10 16.08
N LEU A 44 7.30 20.22 14.83
CA LEU A 44 8.14 21.35 14.44
C LEU A 44 7.32 22.58 14.13
N GLU A 45 7.69 23.73 14.69
CA GLU A 45 7.08 25.01 14.33
C GLU A 45 7.59 25.53 12.98
N ASN A 46 6.81 26.42 12.34
CA ASN A 46 7.21 27.03 11.07
C ASN A 46 8.46 27.90 11.24
N LYS A 47 8.54 28.63 12.36
CA LYS A 47 9.65 29.53 12.73
C LYS A 47 9.93 29.41 14.23
N ASN A 48 11.14 29.72 14.66
CA ASN A 48 11.47 29.79 16.07
C ASN A 48 10.80 30.99 16.73
N SER A 49 10.21 30.77 17.90
CA SER A 49 9.83 31.82 18.83
C SER A 49 11.10 32.29 19.54
N ASN A 50 11.83 33.23 18.94
CA ASN A 50 12.95 33.85 19.66
C ASN A 50 12.38 34.66 20.82
N ASP A 51 12.79 34.33 22.05
CA ASP A 51 13.03 35.40 23.05
C ASP A 51 13.94 35.01 24.22
N ASN A 52 14.14 33.73 24.58
CA ASN A 52 14.87 33.44 25.83
C ASN A 52 15.93 32.33 25.69
N GLY A 53 17.07 32.64 25.05
CA GLY A 53 18.38 31.99 25.30
C GLY A 53 18.51 30.45 25.26
N GLU A 54 17.46 29.70 24.94
CA GLU A 54 17.48 28.25 24.79
C GLU A 54 18.11 27.90 23.45
N ALA A 55 18.80 26.74 23.42
CA ALA A 55 19.37 26.18 22.22
C ALA A 55 18.39 26.25 21.04
N GLU A 56 18.89 26.63 19.87
CA GLU A 56 18.12 26.83 18.64
C GLU A 56 17.20 25.62 18.39
N LYS A 57 15.92 25.71 18.77
CA LYS A 57 14.96 24.64 18.45
C LYS A 57 14.94 24.49 16.95
N THR A 58 15.07 23.27 16.44
CA THR A 58 14.94 23.02 15.01
C THR A 58 13.53 23.41 14.57
N SER A 59 13.41 24.22 13.52
CA SER A 59 12.13 24.59 12.88
C SER A 59 12.19 24.31 11.39
N ILE A 60 11.04 24.30 10.73
CA ILE A 60 10.98 24.08 9.27
C ILE A 60 11.80 25.11 8.50
N CYS A 61 11.79 26.38 8.92
CA CYS A 61 12.65 27.41 8.31
C CYS A 61 14.14 27.06 8.36
N ILE A 62 14.62 26.56 9.50
CA ILE A 62 16.05 26.20 9.65
C ILE A 62 16.39 25.02 8.74
N ILE A 63 15.52 24.01 8.66
CA ILE A 63 15.73 22.85 7.79
C ILE A 63 15.79 23.29 6.32
N LEU A 64 14.82 24.08 5.86
CA LEU A 64 14.78 24.60 4.47
C LEU A 64 16.00 25.48 4.16
N LYS A 65 16.43 26.33 5.10
CA LYS A 65 17.63 27.14 4.96
C LYS A 65 18.87 26.26 4.76
N ASN A 66 19.01 25.21 5.56
CA ASN A 66 20.12 24.26 5.46
C ASN A 66 20.09 23.43 4.17
N GLN A 67 18.92 23.28 3.55
CA GLN A 67 18.75 22.69 2.21
C GLN A 67 19.03 23.68 1.06
N GLY A 68 19.40 24.93 1.35
CA GLY A 68 19.80 25.91 0.33
C GLY A 68 18.70 26.87 -0.12
N TRP A 69 17.51 26.84 0.50
CA TRP A 69 16.38 27.71 0.14
C TRP A 69 16.49 29.17 0.63
N GLY A 70 17.56 29.49 1.36
CA GLY A 70 17.77 30.81 1.97
C GLY A 70 16.96 31.03 3.25
N ASP A 71 16.99 32.25 3.79
CA ASP A 71 16.22 32.60 4.99
C ASP A 71 14.75 32.90 4.65
N LEU A 72 13.87 31.99 5.05
CA LEU A 72 12.43 32.04 4.80
C LEU A 72 11.62 32.60 5.97
N THR A 73 12.25 33.12 7.02
CA THR A 73 11.56 33.52 8.28
C THR A 73 10.41 34.50 8.04
N LYS A 74 10.55 35.41 7.06
CA LYS A 74 9.53 36.41 6.70
C LYS A 74 8.46 35.90 5.73
N THR A 75 8.70 34.79 5.03
CA THR A 75 7.86 34.29 3.94
C THR A 75 7.21 32.95 4.24
N ILE A 76 7.64 32.23 5.29
CA ILE A 76 7.18 30.87 5.61
C ILE A 76 5.67 30.78 5.81
N GLN A 77 5.04 31.80 6.40
CA GLN A 77 3.58 31.80 6.58
C GLN A 77 2.84 31.96 5.25
N ARG A 78 3.41 32.74 4.31
CA ARG A 78 2.88 32.85 2.94
C ARG A 78 3.04 31.53 2.18
N ILE A 79 4.17 30.83 2.37
CA ILE A 79 4.39 29.50 1.79
C ILE A 79 3.35 28.52 2.36
N SER A 80 3.17 28.49 3.68
CA SER A 80 2.17 27.66 4.36
C SER A 80 0.75 27.93 3.85
N GLY A 81 0.39 29.20 3.62
CA GLY A 81 -0.89 29.59 3.04
C GLY A 81 -1.08 29.11 1.60
N LYS A 82 -0.04 29.22 0.75
CA LYS A 82 -0.09 28.69 -0.62
C LYS A 82 -0.28 27.18 -0.62
N VAL A 83 0.42 26.45 0.24
CA VAL A 83 0.30 24.98 0.33
C VAL A 83 -1.10 24.57 0.76
N ARG A 84 -1.67 25.28 1.73
CA ARG A 84 -3.08 25.11 2.14
C ARG A 84 -4.03 25.33 0.96
N ASP A 85 -3.86 26.43 0.22
CA ASP A 85 -4.77 26.78 -0.87
C ASP A 85 -4.72 25.71 -1.97
N CYS A 86 -3.53 25.20 -2.32
CA CYS A 86 -3.39 24.10 -3.26
C CYS A 86 -4.09 22.82 -2.79
N LEU A 87 -3.92 22.42 -1.53
CA LEU A 87 -4.61 21.24 -0.97
C LEU A 87 -6.13 21.42 -1.02
N LEU A 88 -6.64 22.59 -0.63
CA LEU A 88 -8.06 22.88 -0.64
C LEU A 88 -8.65 23.01 -2.06
N THR A 89 -7.84 23.35 -3.05
CA THR A 89 -8.28 23.38 -4.45
C THR A 89 -8.39 21.97 -5.00
N GLU A 90 -7.34 21.15 -4.82
CA GLU A 90 -7.30 19.79 -5.38
C GLU A 90 -8.28 18.85 -4.69
N TYR A 91 -8.29 18.83 -3.36
CA TYR A 91 -9.05 17.86 -2.56
C TYR A 91 -10.31 18.46 -1.93
N SER A 92 -10.90 19.48 -2.57
CA SER A 92 -11.99 20.27 -1.97
C SER A 92 -13.20 19.42 -1.54
N GLU A 93 -13.61 18.49 -2.40
CA GLU A 93 -14.77 17.62 -2.19
C GLU A 93 -14.49 16.58 -1.10
N GLU A 94 -13.33 15.93 -1.17
CA GLU A 94 -12.88 14.93 -0.20
C GLU A 94 -12.77 15.52 1.21
N ILE A 95 -12.06 16.65 1.35
CA ILE A 95 -11.92 17.34 2.64
C ILE A 95 -13.30 17.76 3.17
N MET A 96 -14.19 18.28 2.31
CA MET A 96 -15.54 18.66 2.73
C MET A 96 -16.34 17.47 3.25
N ALA A 97 -16.28 16.34 2.55
CA ALA A 97 -16.98 15.11 2.95
C ALA A 97 -16.45 14.55 4.27
N ASP A 98 -15.14 14.61 4.50
CA ASP A 98 -14.48 13.93 5.61
C ASP A 98 -14.54 14.68 6.93
N ILE A 99 -14.27 15.99 6.88
CA ILE A 99 -14.11 16.81 8.08
C ILE A 99 -15.21 17.88 8.25
N GLY A 100 -16.10 18.00 7.26
CA GLY A 100 -17.29 18.86 7.30
C GLY A 100 -17.02 20.35 7.10
N GLU A 101 -18.11 21.08 6.85
CA GLU A 101 -18.07 22.49 6.43
C GLU A 101 -17.43 23.42 7.48
N GLU A 102 -17.69 23.19 8.77
CA GLU A 102 -17.15 24.03 9.84
C GLU A 102 -15.61 24.03 9.85
N LYS A 103 -15.00 22.83 9.80
CA LYS A 103 -13.54 22.70 9.77
C LYS A 103 -12.96 23.23 8.47
N VAL A 104 -13.61 23.00 7.33
CA VAL A 104 -13.17 23.58 6.04
C VAL A 104 -13.17 25.11 6.09
N ASN A 105 -14.22 25.72 6.64
CA ASN A 105 -14.32 27.17 6.79
C ASN A 105 -13.23 27.72 7.72
N PHE A 106 -12.92 27.01 8.81
CA PHE A 106 -11.78 27.34 9.67
C PHE A 106 -10.44 27.25 8.93
N ILE A 107 -10.22 26.24 8.09
CA ILE A 107 -8.97 26.10 7.32
C ILE A 107 -8.85 27.23 6.29
N LYS A 108 -9.93 27.58 5.58
CA LYS A 108 -9.97 28.68 4.59
C LYS A 108 -9.66 30.04 5.24
N SER A 109 -10.28 30.29 6.39
CA SER A 109 -10.18 31.56 7.11
C SER A 109 -9.76 31.33 8.55
N PRO A 110 -8.52 30.86 8.78
CA PRO A 110 -8.04 30.66 10.13
C PRO A 110 -7.92 32.05 10.74
N GLY A 111 -8.55 32.26 11.90
CA GLY A 111 -8.48 33.54 12.60
C GLY A 111 -7.05 33.88 13.05
N ARG A 112 -6.88 34.41 14.27
CA ARG A 112 -5.53 34.66 14.80
C ARG A 112 -4.74 33.38 15.14
N GLY A 113 -5.33 32.19 14.98
CA GLY A 113 -4.68 30.90 15.21
C GLY A 113 -4.05 30.36 13.92
N ASN A 114 -2.75 30.08 13.94
CA ASN A 114 -2.01 29.53 12.80
C ASN A 114 -2.09 28.00 12.69
N ASP A 115 -3.10 27.37 13.29
CA ASP A 115 -3.18 25.91 13.47
C ASP A 115 -4.02 25.19 12.42
N PHE A 116 -4.41 25.86 11.32
CA PHE A 116 -5.15 25.23 10.22
C PHE A 116 -4.42 24.00 9.67
N TRP A 117 -3.08 24.04 9.64
CA TRP A 117 -2.27 22.96 9.11
C TRP A 117 -2.44 21.67 9.94
N LYS A 118 -2.80 21.76 11.22
CA LYS A 118 -3.06 20.57 12.06
C LYS A 118 -4.31 19.83 11.60
N ASN A 119 -5.36 20.54 11.18
CA ASN A 119 -6.57 19.93 10.63
C ASN A 119 -6.27 19.28 9.27
N LEU A 120 -5.51 19.95 8.40
CA LEU A 120 -5.07 19.36 7.13
C LEU A 120 -4.15 18.16 7.35
N TYR A 121 -3.28 18.21 8.36
CA TYR A 121 -2.40 17.10 8.72
C TYR A 121 -3.22 15.90 9.18
N GLN A 122 -4.19 16.10 10.08
CA GLN A 122 -5.08 15.03 10.54
C GLN A 122 -5.88 14.45 9.37
N TRP A 123 -6.50 15.30 8.55
CA TRP A 123 -7.21 14.82 7.36
C TRP A 123 -6.33 13.98 6.44
N LEU A 124 -5.10 14.45 6.18
CA LEU A 124 -4.17 13.78 5.28
C LEU A 124 -3.81 12.38 5.78
N TRP A 125 -3.61 12.19 7.09
CA TRP A 125 -3.19 10.91 7.65
C TRP A 125 -4.33 9.99 8.09
N ASP A 126 -5.45 10.56 8.53
CA ASP A 126 -6.59 9.78 9.04
C ASP A 126 -7.55 9.36 7.92
N TYR A 127 -7.55 10.07 6.79
CA TYR A 127 -8.47 9.82 5.67
C TYR A 127 -7.72 9.58 4.36
N GLN A 128 -6.86 10.52 3.96
CA GLN A 128 -6.27 10.45 2.62
C GLN A 128 -5.22 9.36 2.48
N PHE A 129 -4.38 9.17 3.50
CA PHE A 129 -3.38 8.12 3.49
C PHE A 129 -3.99 6.71 3.42
N PRO A 130 -5.01 6.34 4.22
CA PRO A 130 -5.72 5.07 4.06
C PRO A 130 -6.28 4.85 2.65
N ARG A 131 -6.92 5.86 2.05
CA ARG A 131 -7.40 5.78 0.65
C ARG A 131 -6.26 5.55 -0.33
N TRP A 132 -5.16 6.27 -0.14
CA TRP A 132 -3.99 6.12 -0.99
C TRP A 132 -3.37 4.72 -0.87
N VAL A 133 -3.26 4.18 0.35
CA VAL A 133 -2.77 2.81 0.61
C VAL A 133 -3.66 1.79 -0.10
N GLU A 134 -4.98 1.96 -0.02
CA GLU A 134 -5.94 1.07 -0.67
C GLU A 134 -5.69 0.93 -2.18
N VAL A 135 -5.31 2.03 -2.82
CA VAL A 135 -5.06 2.09 -4.27
C VAL A 135 -3.62 1.65 -4.61
N ASN A 136 -2.64 1.98 -3.77
CA ASN A 136 -1.22 1.89 -4.12
C ASN A 136 -0.47 0.71 -3.49
N PHE A 137 -1.04 0.03 -2.50
CA PHE A 137 -0.36 -1.07 -1.81
C PHE A 137 0.11 -2.18 -2.78
N LEU A 138 -0.80 -2.72 -3.59
CA LEU A 138 -0.44 -3.74 -4.60
C LEU A 138 0.52 -3.19 -5.67
N PRO A 139 0.25 -2.04 -6.32
CA PRO A 139 1.21 -1.44 -7.26
C PRO A 139 2.63 -1.24 -6.70
N CYS A 140 2.77 -0.89 -5.41
CA CYS A 140 4.07 -0.75 -4.77
C CYS A 140 4.79 -2.10 -4.57
N LEU A 141 4.05 -3.20 -4.36
CA LEU A 141 4.59 -4.56 -4.38
C LEU A 141 4.97 -4.99 -5.79
N GLU A 142 4.11 -4.75 -6.78
CA GLU A 142 4.34 -5.11 -8.19
C GLU A 142 5.62 -4.47 -8.76
N LYS A 143 5.92 -3.21 -8.40
CA LYS A 143 7.18 -2.54 -8.79
C LYS A 143 8.43 -3.26 -8.29
N GLN A 144 8.30 -4.07 -7.24
CA GLN A 144 9.37 -4.86 -6.62
C GLN A 144 9.34 -6.33 -7.05
N ALA A 145 8.34 -6.74 -7.82
CA ALA A 145 8.12 -8.12 -8.19
C ALA A 145 9.20 -8.64 -9.16
N ASP A 146 9.60 -9.89 -8.94
CA ASP A 146 10.36 -10.66 -9.91
C ASP A 146 9.55 -10.79 -11.20
N LYS A 147 10.24 -10.83 -12.33
CA LYS A 147 9.65 -10.97 -13.66
C LYS A 147 9.29 -12.42 -13.98
N ASN A 148 9.61 -13.38 -13.11
CA ASN A 148 9.14 -14.75 -13.27
C ASN A 148 7.61 -14.78 -13.30
N ARG A 149 7.02 -15.18 -14.44
CA ARG A 149 5.57 -15.31 -14.64
C ARG A 149 5.06 -16.75 -14.46
N ASP A 150 5.95 -17.70 -14.17
CA ASP A 150 5.59 -19.12 -14.04
C ASP A 150 5.60 -19.56 -12.56
N TRP A 151 5.28 -18.63 -11.66
CA TRP A 151 5.24 -18.89 -10.21
C TRP A 151 3.86 -19.33 -9.74
N ILE A 152 2.79 -18.95 -10.46
CA ILE A 152 1.43 -19.43 -10.24
C ILE A 152 0.76 -19.82 -11.56
N ASN A 153 0.14 -21.00 -11.57
CA ASN A 153 -0.63 -21.50 -12.71
C ASN A 153 -1.97 -22.06 -12.25
N PHE A 154 -2.92 -22.19 -13.17
CA PHE A 154 -4.24 -22.73 -12.89
C PHE A 154 -4.60 -23.86 -13.86
N ALA A 155 -5.18 -24.94 -13.35
CA ALA A 155 -5.67 -26.07 -14.16
C ALA A 155 -7.02 -26.56 -13.66
N ASP A 156 -7.86 -27.04 -14.56
CA ASP A 156 -9.22 -27.51 -14.26
C ASP A 156 -9.28 -28.99 -13.86
N ASP A 157 -8.25 -29.77 -14.22
CA ASP A 157 -8.09 -31.18 -13.89
C ASP A 157 -6.72 -31.48 -13.27
N MET A 158 -6.73 -32.33 -12.23
CA MET A 158 -5.52 -32.83 -11.58
C MET A 158 -4.68 -33.71 -12.53
N ALA A 159 -5.31 -34.34 -13.52
CA ALA A 159 -4.59 -35.17 -14.50
C ALA A 159 -3.69 -34.34 -15.44
N GLU A 160 -3.87 -33.03 -15.51
CA GLU A 160 -2.97 -32.13 -16.26
C GLU A 160 -1.67 -31.83 -15.49
N ILE A 161 -1.65 -32.10 -14.18
CA ILE A 161 -0.51 -31.85 -13.29
C ILE A 161 0.61 -32.86 -13.54
N ASP A 162 0.26 -34.12 -13.76
CA ASP A 162 1.22 -35.22 -13.95
C ASP A 162 1.83 -35.26 -15.36
N LYS A 163 1.42 -34.34 -16.25
CA LYS A 163 1.99 -34.21 -17.59
C LYS A 163 3.25 -33.34 -17.50
N LEU A 164 4.31 -33.76 -18.17
CA LEU A 164 5.51 -32.94 -18.35
C LEU A 164 5.11 -31.60 -19.02
N HIS A 165 5.00 -30.54 -18.22
CA HIS A 165 4.79 -29.19 -18.72
C HIS A 165 6.12 -28.67 -19.27
N ILE A 166 6.19 -28.50 -20.59
CA ILE A 166 7.27 -27.77 -21.23
C ILE A 166 6.76 -26.33 -21.35
N PRO A 167 7.32 -25.36 -20.59
CA PRO A 167 6.87 -23.98 -20.68
C PRO A 167 7.04 -23.52 -22.12
N GLU A 168 5.93 -23.13 -22.75
CA GLU A 168 6.00 -22.42 -24.02
C GLU A 168 6.67 -21.07 -23.76
N VAL A 169 7.49 -20.60 -24.70
CA VAL A 169 8.06 -19.25 -24.62
C VAL A 169 6.88 -18.29 -24.62
N ALA A 170 6.51 -17.80 -23.44
CA ALA A 170 5.33 -16.99 -23.26
C ALA A 170 5.43 -15.78 -24.19
N ASP A 171 4.57 -15.74 -25.21
CA ASP A 171 4.12 -14.46 -25.73
C ASP A 171 3.57 -13.68 -24.51
N ASN A 172 3.75 -12.36 -24.50
CA ASN A 172 3.45 -11.51 -23.34
C ASN A 172 1.96 -11.50 -22.90
N GLU A 173 1.13 -12.38 -23.43
CA GLU A 173 -0.29 -12.49 -23.09
C GLU A 173 -0.51 -12.92 -21.64
N PRO A 174 -1.52 -12.35 -20.96
CA PRO A 174 -1.93 -12.78 -19.64
C PRO A 174 -2.55 -14.18 -19.68
N LEU A 175 -2.46 -14.91 -18.56
CA LEU A 175 -3.14 -16.19 -18.39
C LEU A 175 -4.65 -15.98 -18.49
N LYS A 176 -5.35 -16.78 -19.30
CA LYS A 176 -6.80 -16.67 -19.51
C LYS A 176 -7.55 -17.81 -18.82
N LEU A 177 -8.50 -17.48 -17.97
CA LEU A 177 -9.38 -18.43 -17.27
C LEU A 177 -10.84 -18.20 -17.67
N SER A 178 -11.65 -19.26 -17.61
CA SER A 178 -13.06 -19.21 -17.94
C SER A 178 -13.90 -18.91 -16.70
N LEU A 179 -14.94 -18.10 -16.90
CA LEU A 179 -15.96 -17.82 -15.90
C LEU A 179 -16.63 -19.11 -15.37
N GLU A 180 -16.97 -19.12 -14.07
CA GLU A 180 -17.69 -20.20 -13.37
C GLU A 180 -17.02 -21.58 -13.40
N LYS A 181 -15.80 -21.67 -13.92
CA LYS A 181 -15.06 -22.92 -14.00
C LYS A 181 -14.17 -23.10 -12.76
N PRO A 182 -14.15 -24.30 -12.14
CA PRO A 182 -13.35 -24.56 -10.95
C PRO A 182 -11.89 -24.91 -11.31
N TYR A 183 -10.94 -24.26 -10.66
CA TYR A 183 -9.50 -24.40 -10.91
C TYR A 183 -8.70 -24.75 -9.64
N TRP A 184 -7.71 -25.62 -9.82
CA TRP A 184 -6.58 -25.75 -8.92
C TRP A 184 -5.54 -24.67 -9.22
N ALA A 185 -4.88 -24.16 -8.18
CA ALA A 185 -3.74 -23.27 -8.35
C ALA A 185 -2.43 -23.96 -7.94
N PHE A 186 -1.39 -23.81 -8.76
CA PHE A 186 -0.07 -24.40 -8.57
C PHE A 186 0.91 -23.33 -8.14
N ILE A 187 1.65 -23.57 -7.07
CA ILE A 187 2.67 -22.63 -6.59
C ILE A 187 4.06 -23.20 -6.89
N ASN A 188 4.75 -22.53 -7.81
CA ASN A 188 6.10 -22.87 -8.25
C ASN A 188 7.10 -21.84 -7.70
N LEU A 189 7.26 -21.87 -6.38
CA LEU A 189 8.24 -21.06 -5.65
C LEU A 189 9.28 -21.97 -4.97
N PRO A 190 10.53 -21.50 -4.78
CA PRO A 190 11.56 -22.27 -4.09
C PRO A 190 11.19 -22.51 -2.62
N GLU A 191 11.27 -23.76 -2.15
CA GLU A 191 11.03 -24.10 -0.73
C GLU A 191 12.00 -23.40 0.21
N SER A 192 13.21 -23.11 -0.30
CA SER A 192 14.25 -22.36 0.43
C SER A 192 13.84 -20.94 0.80
N ASP A 193 12.80 -20.39 0.17
CA ASP A 193 12.30 -19.06 0.49
C ASP A 193 11.43 -19.05 1.76
N GLY A 194 11.14 -20.22 2.36
CA GLY A 194 10.58 -20.36 3.70
C GLY A 194 9.04 -20.36 3.73
N TYR A 195 8.44 -19.17 3.74
CA TYR A 195 7.01 -18.95 3.95
C TYR A 195 6.38 -18.18 2.79
N LEU A 196 5.08 -18.35 2.59
CA LEU A 196 4.31 -17.67 1.55
C LEU A 196 3.21 -16.80 2.18
N LEU A 197 3.13 -15.55 1.73
CA LEU A 197 1.90 -14.77 1.80
C LEU A 197 1.35 -14.61 0.38
N LEU A 198 0.15 -15.12 0.11
CA LEU A 198 -0.53 -14.97 -1.17
C LEU A 198 -1.75 -14.06 -1.04
N LEU A 199 -1.74 -12.98 -1.80
CA LEU A 199 -2.80 -12.00 -1.87
C LEU A 199 -3.53 -12.11 -3.22
N ASN A 200 -4.84 -11.89 -3.20
CA ASN A 200 -5.65 -11.72 -4.40
C ASN A 200 -6.35 -10.35 -4.36
N GLN A 201 -6.33 -9.65 -5.49
CA GLN A 201 -7.19 -8.50 -5.77
C GLN A 201 -7.90 -8.74 -7.10
N GLY A 202 -9.16 -9.13 -6.98
CA GLY A 202 -10.10 -9.29 -8.07
C GLY A 202 -11.03 -8.10 -8.26
N ILE A 203 -12.04 -8.32 -9.10
CA ILE A 203 -13.11 -7.34 -9.33
C ILE A 203 -13.99 -7.17 -8.09
N VAL A 204 -14.28 -8.27 -7.40
CA VAL A 204 -15.18 -8.31 -6.24
C VAL A 204 -14.50 -8.78 -4.96
N SER A 205 -13.31 -9.38 -5.06
CA SER A 205 -12.55 -9.92 -3.93
C SER A 205 -11.27 -9.15 -3.70
N ARG A 206 -10.95 -8.87 -2.45
CA ARG A 206 -9.61 -8.45 -2.04
C ARG A 206 -9.25 -9.15 -0.75
N CYS A 207 -8.44 -10.19 -0.81
CA CYS A 207 -8.24 -11.06 0.34
C CYS A 207 -6.86 -11.69 0.41
N VAL A 208 -6.55 -12.23 1.58
CA VAL A 208 -5.44 -13.15 1.79
C VAL A 208 -5.90 -14.56 1.43
N VAL A 209 -5.24 -15.14 0.43
CA VAL A 209 -5.46 -16.52 -0.01
C VAL A 209 -4.60 -17.48 0.84
N CYS A 210 -3.38 -17.09 1.20
CA CYS A 210 -2.51 -17.88 2.05
C CYS A 210 -1.70 -16.96 2.98
N PRO A 211 -1.66 -17.20 4.30
CA PRO A 211 -2.48 -18.17 5.03
C PRO A 211 -3.97 -17.78 5.09
N SER A 212 -4.86 -18.75 4.94
CA SER A 212 -6.32 -18.61 5.13
C SER A 212 -6.98 -19.96 5.44
N GLN A 213 -8.07 -19.96 6.20
CA GLN A 213 -8.86 -21.17 6.42
C GLN A 213 -9.57 -21.63 5.13
N ALA A 214 -9.86 -20.69 4.23
CA ALA A 214 -10.51 -20.95 2.96
C ALA A 214 -9.63 -21.80 2.04
N PHE A 215 -8.37 -21.41 1.82
CA PHE A 215 -7.53 -22.01 0.78
C PHE A 215 -6.23 -22.65 1.27
N ALA A 216 -5.59 -22.15 2.33
CA ALA A 216 -4.30 -22.66 2.79
C ALA A 216 -4.04 -22.36 4.27
N VAL A 217 -4.21 -23.37 5.13
CA VAL A 217 -4.00 -23.23 6.57
C VAL A 217 -2.51 -23.15 6.91
N ASP A 218 -1.68 -23.92 6.22
CA ASP A 218 -0.22 -23.88 6.38
C ASP A 218 0.40 -23.03 5.27
N TYR A 219 1.31 -22.16 5.67
CA TYR A 219 1.96 -21.20 4.78
C TYR A 219 3.48 -21.38 4.69
N GLU A 220 4.02 -22.52 5.15
CA GLU A 220 5.37 -22.97 4.81
C GLU A 220 5.42 -23.45 3.36
N LEU A 221 6.34 -22.90 2.56
CA LEU A 221 6.44 -23.20 1.12
C LEU A 221 6.68 -24.68 0.82
N GLU A 222 7.37 -25.42 1.70
CA GLU A 222 7.54 -26.88 1.60
C GLU A 222 6.19 -27.64 1.54
N LYS A 223 5.15 -27.07 2.14
CA LYS A 223 3.80 -27.66 2.21
C LYS A 223 2.81 -27.03 1.23
N ILE A 224 3.22 -26.00 0.49
CA ILE A 224 2.36 -25.30 -0.46
C ILE A 224 2.84 -25.59 -1.88
N ARG A 225 2.20 -26.56 -2.50
CA ARG A 225 2.35 -26.86 -3.93
C ARG A 225 1.05 -26.68 -4.71
N LEU A 226 -0.06 -26.98 -4.06
CA LEU A 226 -1.38 -27.03 -4.66
C LEU A 226 -2.37 -26.34 -3.72
N LEU A 227 -3.18 -25.46 -4.30
CA LEU A 227 -4.28 -24.80 -3.61
C LEU A 227 -5.62 -25.18 -4.28
N PRO A 228 -6.70 -25.38 -3.51
CA PRO A 228 -6.74 -25.38 -2.04
C PRO A 228 -5.97 -26.55 -1.39
N GLN A 229 -5.41 -26.33 -0.19
CA GLN A 229 -4.78 -27.37 0.64
C GLN A 229 -5.85 -28.34 1.18
N LYS A 230 -5.45 -29.59 1.47
CA LYS A 230 -6.39 -30.64 1.90
C LYS A 230 -7.13 -30.32 3.19
N GLU A 231 -6.46 -29.58 4.07
CA GLU A 231 -6.92 -29.15 5.37
C GLU A 231 -7.74 -27.84 5.30
N SER A 232 -7.90 -27.25 4.11
CA SER A 232 -8.66 -26.03 3.93
C SER A 232 -10.16 -26.32 3.75
N LEU A 233 -10.99 -25.37 4.16
CA LEU A 233 -12.45 -25.49 4.07
C LEU A 233 -12.91 -25.71 2.63
N THR A 234 -12.30 -25.01 1.67
CA THR A 234 -12.65 -25.15 0.25
C THR A 234 -12.42 -26.57 -0.25
N TYR A 235 -11.31 -27.21 0.16
CA TYR A 235 -11.04 -28.60 -0.22
C TYR A 235 -12.04 -29.58 0.43
N GLU A 236 -12.32 -29.41 1.72
CA GLU A 236 -13.28 -30.26 2.45
C GLU A 236 -14.69 -30.21 1.85
N LEU A 237 -15.11 -29.03 1.37
CA LEU A 237 -16.39 -28.82 0.71
C LEU A 237 -16.41 -29.28 -0.77
N GLY A 238 -15.26 -29.73 -1.29
CA GLY A 238 -15.12 -30.10 -2.71
C GLY A 238 -15.16 -28.91 -3.67
N CYS A 239 -14.96 -27.70 -3.16
CA CYS A 239 -14.87 -26.46 -3.93
C CYS A 239 -13.44 -26.24 -4.44
N ARG A 240 -13.28 -25.29 -5.37
CA ARG A 240 -11.98 -24.85 -5.91
C ARG A 240 -12.01 -23.35 -6.20
N PHE A 241 -10.94 -22.78 -6.77
CA PHE A 241 -10.98 -21.40 -7.25
C PHE A 241 -12.00 -21.28 -8.37
N THR A 242 -13.02 -20.46 -8.18
CA THR A 242 -14.04 -20.18 -9.19
C THR A 242 -14.19 -18.67 -9.31
N PHE A 243 -14.16 -18.17 -10.54
CA PHE A 243 -14.26 -16.75 -10.84
C PHE A 243 -15.63 -16.44 -11.40
N ASN A 244 -16.33 -15.51 -10.77
CA ASN A 244 -17.75 -15.23 -11.06
C ASN A 244 -17.94 -13.94 -11.86
N GLU A 245 -16.88 -13.18 -12.10
CA GLU A 245 -16.94 -11.90 -12.83
C GLU A 245 -15.88 -11.88 -13.93
N VAL A 246 -16.24 -11.31 -15.08
CA VAL A 246 -15.31 -11.07 -16.19
C VAL A 246 -14.42 -9.89 -15.83
N GLY A 247 -13.10 -10.03 -15.97
CA GLY A 247 -12.16 -8.98 -15.63
C GLY A 247 -10.74 -9.48 -15.38
N VAL A 248 -9.94 -8.63 -14.74
CA VAL A 248 -8.55 -8.96 -14.39
C VAL A 248 -8.47 -9.23 -12.90
N GLU A 249 -7.95 -10.41 -12.58
CA GLU A 249 -7.60 -10.86 -11.24
C GLU A 249 -6.09 -10.70 -11.05
N LYS A 250 -5.69 -10.08 -9.94
CA LYS A 250 -4.28 -9.90 -9.59
C LYS A 250 -3.89 -10.81 -8.44
N PHE A 251 -2.83 -11.57 -8.64
CA PHE A 251 -2.21 -12.38 -7.59
C PHE A 251 -0.84 -11.82 -7.26
N VAL A 252 -0.57 -11.65 -5.96
CA VAL A 252 0.72 -11.21 -5.45
C VAL A 252 1.19 -12.19 -4.39
N ALA A 253 2.29 -12.87 -4.65
CA ALA A 253 3.00 -13.69 -3.66
C ALA A 253 4.14 -12.91 -3.04
N ILE A 254 4.28 -13.01 -1.73
CA ILE A 254 5.42 -12.52 -0.97
C ILE A 254 6.07 -13.72 -0.29
N ALA A 255 7.26 -14.07 -0.75
CA ALA A 255 8.06 -15.14 -0.17
C ALA A 255 8.94 -14.59 0.96
N LEU A 256 8.92 -15.25 2.11
CA LEU A 256 9.41 -14.72 3.39
C LEU A 256 10.29 -15.73 4.10
N ALA A 257 11.52 -15.34 4.45
CA ALA A 257 12.43 -16.23 5.17
C ALA A 257 11.94 -16.61 6.59
N LYS A 258 11.06 -15.81 7.18
CA LYS A 258 10.48 -16.01 8.51
C LYS A 258 8.98 -15.72 8.48
N PRO A 259 8.19 -16.33 9.37
CA PRO A 259 6.76 -16.05 9.45
C PRO A 259 6.50 -14.61 9.90
N LEU A 260 5.37 -14.04 9.46
CA LEU A 260 4.90 -12.74 9.91
C LEU A 260 4.20 -12.86 11.27
N ASP A 261 4.45 -11.92 12.17
CA ASP A 261 3.78 -11.86 13.48
C ASP A 261 2.52 -10.98 13.41
N LEU A 262 1.58 -11.36 12.55
CA LEU A 262 0.28 -10.68 12.43
C LEU A 262 -0.84 -11.61 12.90
N VAL A 263 -1.55 -11.21 13.95
CA VAL A 263 -2.61 -12.03 14.56
C VAL A 263 -3.73 -12.34 13.56
N TRP A 264 -4.09 -11.37 12.73
CA TRP A 264 -5.17 -11.49 11.74
C TRP A 264 -4.81 -12.41 10.55
N LEU A 265 -3.53 -12.76 10.36
CA LEU A 265 -3.11 -13.77 9.36
C LEU A 265 -3.28 -15.20 9.86
N LYS A 266 -3.53 -15.43 11.16
CA LYS A 266 -3.70 -16.78 11.69
C LYS A 266 -5.05 -17.33 11.20
N PRO A 267 -5.07 -18.45 10.44
CA PRO A 267 -6.30 -19.07 9.98
C PRO A 267 -7.27 -19.32 11.15
N ASN A 268 -8.52 -18.91 10.96
CA ASN A 268 -9.56 -19.10 11.95
C ASN A 268 -10.93 -19.21 11.26
N GLU A 269 -11.93 -19.71 11.99
CA GLU A 269 -13.28 -19.96 11.46
C GLU A 269 -14.14 -18.69 11.37
N GLU A 270 -13.82 -17.64 12.13
CA GLU A 270 -14.58 -16.38 12.12
C GLU A 270 -14.32 -15.59 10.83
N GLU A 271 -13.08 -15.65 10.33
CA GLU A 271 -12.65 -14.99 9.12
C GLU A 271 -11.90 -15.98 8.21
N ILE A 272 -12.69 -16.71 7.40
CA ILE A 272 -12.16 -17.82 6.60
C ILE A 272 -11.13 -17.38 5.56
N ALA A 273 -11.29 -16.20 4.98
CA ALA A 273 -10.36 -15.56 4.06
C ALA A 273 -10.21 -14.10 4.49
N PRO A 274 -9.08 -13.72 5.13
CA PRO A 274 -8.93 -12.37 5.67
C PRO A 274 -9.06 -11.29 4.61
N ASP A 275 -9.91 -10.30 4.87
CA ASP A 275 -10.03 -9.11 4.01
C ASP A 275 -8.76 -8.25 4.10
N LEU A 276 -8.33 -7.69 2.97
CA LEU A 276 -7.17 -6.83 2.89
C LEU A 276 -7.60 -5.36 2.87
N ASN A 277 -8.01 -4.86 4.03
CA ASN A 277 -8.37 -3.45 4.22
C ASN A 277 -7.12 -2.55 4.44
N PRO A 278 -7.27 -1.21 4.38
CA PRO A 278 -6.13 -0.29 4.48
C PRO A 278 -5.30 -0.41 5.77
N GLU A 279 -5.94 -0.68 6.91
CA GLU A 279 -5.25 -0.86 8.19
C GLU A 279 -4.35 -2.11 8.14
N ARG A 280 -4.87 -3.23 7.65
CA ARG A 280 -4.12 -4.48 7.48
C ARG A 280 -3.01 -4.38 6.44
N MET A 281 -3.23 -3.63 5.35
CA MET A 281 -2.19 -3.33 4.38
C MET A 281 -1.02 -2.57 5.01
N GLN A 282 -1.32 -1.58 5.86
CA GLN A 282 -0.30 -0.80 6.56
C GLN A 282 0.46 -1.66 7.57
N ASP A 283 -0.23 -2.47 8.37
CA ASP A 283 0.37 -3.40 9.33
C ASP A 283 1.28 -4.42 8.62
N LEU A 284 0.80 -4.98 7.50
CA LEU A 284 1.56 -5.89 6.67
C LEU A 284 2.83 -5.22 6.14
N TRP A 285 2.73 -4.01 5.60
CA TRP A 285 3.92 -3.30 5.11
C TRP A 285 4.93 -3.03 6.22
N GLN A 286 4.47 -2.64 7.41
CA GLN A 286 5.35 -2.42 8.57
C GLN A 286 6.08 -3.70 8.96
N GLU A 287 5.42 -4.85 8.94
CA GLU A 287 6.07 -6.13 9.22
C GLU A 287 7.06 -6.53 8.12
N LEU A 288 6.72 -6.31 6.84
CA LEU A 288 7.64 -6.58 5.73
C LEU A 288 8.93 -5.76 5.82
N GLU A 289 8.86 -4.49 6.26
CA GLU A 289 10.05 -3.65 6.44
C GLU A 289 10.96 -4.11 7.59
N LYS A 290 10.44 -4.89 8.55
CA LYS A 290 11.23 -5.49 9.63
C LYS A 290 11.92 -6.79 9.20
N GLN A 291 11.50 -7.37 8.07
CA GLN A 291 12.05 -8.60 7.54
C GLN A 291 13.18 -8.30 6.56
N ASP A 292 14.28 -9.05 6.69
CA ASP A 292 15.32 -9.07 5.68
C ASP A 292 14.96 -10.11 4.60
N ASN A 293 15.29 -9.82 3.34
CA ASN A 293 15.27 -10.78 2.23
C ASN A 293 13.91 -11.41 1.90
N TRP A 294 12.84 -10.62 1.84
CA TRP A 294 11.60 -11.05 1.19
C TRP A 294 11.64 -10.79 -0.32
N ARG A 295 10.86 -11.56 -1.08
CA ARG A 295 10.71 -11.40 -2.54
C ARG A 295 9.25 -11.32 -2.91
N VAL A 296 8.95 -10.54 -3.94
CA VAL A 296 7.60 -10.42 -4.48
C VAL A 296 7.53 -11.10 -5.83
N TYR A 297 6.40 -11.73 -6.09
CA TYR A 297 5.99 -12.22 -7.39
C TYR A 297 4.59 -11.69 -7.66
N ALA A 298 4.33 -11.23 -8.87
CA ALA A 298 3.04 -10.67 -9.24
C ALA A 298 2.64 -11.23 -10.60
N GLN A 299 1.35 -11.54 -10.74
CA GLN A 299 0.79 -12.04 -11.99
C GLN A 299 -0.66 -11.63 -12.12
N GLU A 300 -1.00 -11.16 -13.32
CA GLU A 300 -2.37 -10.87 -13.72
C GLU A 300 -2.96 -12.07 -14.46
N VAL A 301 -4.23 -12.32 -14.22
CA VAL A 301 -5.03 -13.38 -14.83
C VAL A 301 -6.30 -12.75 -15.39
N GLU A 302 -6.59 -12.99 -16.66
CA GLU A 302 -7.77 -12.49 -17.35
C GLU A 302 -8.88 -13.55 -17.28
N VAL A 303 -10.01 -13.20 -16.67
CA VAL A 303 -11.21 -14.04 -16.64
C VAL A 303 -12.11 -13.66 -17.82
N VAL A 304 -12.37 -14.64 -18.69
CA VAL A 304 -13.16 -14.49 -19.91
C VAL A 304 -14.45 -15.33 -19.85
N GLY A 305 -15.50 -14.85 -20.50
CA GLY A 305 -16.80 -15.52 -20.60
C GLY A 305 -16.95 -16.45 -21.80
#